data_AF-A0A356KMP3-F1
#
_entry.id   AF-A0A356KMP3-F1
#
_cell.length_a   1.000
_cell.length_b   1.000
_cell.length_c   1.000
_cell.angle_alpha   90.00
_cell.angle_beta   90.00
_cell.angle_gamma   90.00
#
_symmetry.space_group_name_H-M   'P 1'
#
loop_
_entity.id
_entity.type
_entity.pdbx_description
1 polymer ?
#
loop_
_entity_poly.entity_id
_entity_poly.type
_entity_poly.pdbx_seq_one_letter_code
_entity_poly.pdbx_strand_id
1 'polypeptide(L)' 'MSSIYQVVDWVRTNGDIHAISRLRLKVLATTLKEGVALGDVTPETKCSAECLDRVRQAASEVVGKPCPR' A
#
# COMPACT_ATOMS: atom_id res chain seq x y z
N MET A 1 -14.08 1.41 6.38
CA MET A 1 -13.57 1.34 5.00
C MET A 1 -12.11 1.73 5.06
N SER A 2 -11.20 0.75 5.05
CA SER A 2 -9.79 1.08 5.28
C SER A 2 -9.12 1.49 3.96
N SER A 3 -8.65 2.73 3.87
CA SER A 3 -8.15 3.33 2.63
C SER A 3 -6.71 2.91 2.32
N ILE A 4 -6.28 3.10 1.07
CA ILE A 4 -4.89 2.87 0.68
C ILE A 4 -3.91 3.73 1.49
N TYR A 5 -4.35 4.92 1.90
CA TYR A 5 -3.60 5.78 2.83
C TYR A 5 -3.32 5.08 4.16
N GLN A 6 -4.33 4.46 4.77
CA GLN A 6 -4.15 3.76 6.04
C GLN A 6 -3.23 2.54 5.91
N VAL A 7 -3.24 1.87 4.75
CA VAL A 7 -2.31 0.77 4.48
C VAL A 7 -0.88 1.29 4.36
N VAL A 8 -0.66 2.37 3.62
CA VAL A 8 0.66 3.01 3.46
C VAL A 8 1.18 3.52 4.81
N ASP A 9 0.33 4.18 5.59
CA ASP A 9 0.65 4.68 6.93
C ASP A 9 1.01 3.53 7.90
N TRP A 10 0.25 2.43 7.85
CA TRP A 10 0.55 1.23 8.61
C TRP A 10 1.92 0.63 8.24
N VAL A 11 2.27 0.58 6.94
CA VAL A 11 3.59 0.12 6.49
C VAL A 11 4.71 1.04 6.96
N ARG A 12 4.50 2.37 6.94
CA ARG A 12 5.47 3.34 7.49
C ARG A 12 5.73 3.13 8.98
N THR A 13 4.68 2.76 9.71
CA THR A 13 4.75 2.57 11.17
C THR A 13 5.33 1.21 11.58
N ASN A 14 5.10 0.16 10.78
CA ASN A 14 5.43 -1.22 11.17
C ASN A 14 6.60 -1.83 10.40
N GLY A 15 6.96 -1.27 9.23
CA GLY A 15 8.07 -1.75 8.40
C GLY A 15 9.40 -1.06 8.71
N ASP A 16 10.49 -1.59 8.15
CA ASP A 16 11.78 -0.91 8.15
C ASP A 16 11.80 0.28 7.17
N ILE A 17 12.91 1.05 7.20
CA ILE A 17 13.12 2.24 6.37
C ILE A 17 12.95 2.00 4.85
N HIS A 18 13.07 0.76 4.38
CA HIS A 18 12.91 0.41 2.96
C HIS A 18 11.57 -0.26 2.64
N ALA A 19 10.68 -0.44 3.62
CA ALA A 19 9.40 -1.11 3.43
C ALA A 19 8.55 -0.45 2.35
N ILE A 20 8.44 0.88 2.34
CA ILE A 20 7.68 1.60 1.31
C ILE A 20 8.27 1.42 -0.09
N SER A 21 9.60 1.43 -0.22
CA SER A 21 10.26 1.18 -1.51
C SER A 21 9.99 -0.24 -2.01
N ARG A 22 10.05 -1.25 -1.14
CA ARG A 22 9.72 -2.65 -1.51
C ARG A 22 8.25 -2.81 -1.85
N LEU A 23 7.35 -2.16 -1.11
CA LEU A 23 5.92 -2.14 -1.41
C LEU A 23 5.67 -1.56 -2.81
N ARG A 24 6.27 -0.39 -3.10
CA ARG A 24 6.19 0.25 -4.42
C ARG A 24 6.57 -0.68 -5.55
N LEU A 25 7.70 -1.39 -5.42
CA LEU A 25 8.13 -2.34 -6.44
C LEU A 25 7.16 -3.50 -6.64
N LYS A 26 6.57 -4.02 -5.56
CA LYS A 26 5.61 -5.14 -5.62
C LYS A 26 4.28 -4.78 -6.26
N VAL A 27 3.78 -3.56 -6.02
CA VAL A 27 2.44 -3.17 -6.48
C VAL A 27 2.44 -2.23 -7.68
N LEU A 28 3.63 -1.85 -8.20
CA LEU A 28 3.78 -0.87 -9.27
C LEU A 28 2.87 -1.14 -10.45
N ALA A 29 2.81 -2.41 -10.91
CA ALA A 29 1.99 -2.80 -12.06
C ALA A 29 0.48 -2.58 -11.82
N THR A 30 0.01 -2.71 -10.58
CA THR A 30 -1.39 -2.49 -10.21
C THR A 30 -1.66 -1.00 -10.00
N THR A 31 -0.80 -0.31 -9.25
CA THR A 31 -1.03 1.09 -8.92
C THR A 31 -0.86 1.99 -10.15
N LEU A 32 0.02 1.66 -11.08
CA LEU A 32 0.21 2.40 -12.33
C LEU A 32 -1.00 2.32 -13.27
N LYS A 33 -1.71 1.17 -13.30
CA LYS A 33 -2.96 1.03 -14.07
C LYS A 33 -4.07 1.95 -13.56
N GLU A 34 -4.04 2.30 -12.28
CA GLU A 34 -5.04 3.16 -11.64
C GLU A 34 -4.57 4.60 -11.43
N GLY A 35 -3.36 4.95 -11.89
CA GLY A 35 -2.80 6.29 -11.70
C GLY A 35 -2.47 6.61 -10.24
N VAL A 36 -2.25 5.59 -9.40
CA VAL A 36 -1.98 5.75 -7.97
C VAL A 36 -0.46 5.77 -7.72
N ALA A 37 0.04 6.87 -7.18
CA ALA A 37 1.42 7.00 -6.75
C ALA A 37 1.54 6.77 -5.24
N LEU A 38 2.02 5.59 -4.80
CA LEU A 38 2.17 5.26 -3.36
C LEU A 38 3.03 6.25 -2.54
N GLY A 39 3.91 7.00 -3.19
CA GLY A 39 4.71 8.04 -2.53
C GLY A 39 3.87 9.24 -2.08
N ASP A 40 2.80 9.53 -2.83
CA ASP A 40 1.99 10.74 -2.74
C ASP A 40 0.54 10.43 -2.32
N VAL A 41 0.31 9.25 -1.73
CA VAL A 41 -1.02 8.86 -1.25
C VAL A 41 -1.45 9.79 -0.11
N THR A 42 -2.64 10.35 -0.27
CA THR A 42 -3.35 11.17 0.72
C THR A 42 -4.60 10.44 1.21
N PRO A 43 -5.24 10.89 2.31
CA PRO A 43 -6.50 10.30 2.77
C PRO A 43 -7.62 10.32 1.72
N GLU A 44 -7.54 11.21 0.75
CA GLU A 44 -8.49 11.36 -0.36
C GLU A 44 -8.16 10.49 -1.57
N THR A 45 -6.97 9.88 -1.62
CA THR A 45 -6.59 8.99 -2.71
C THR A 45 -7.54 7.78 -2.74
N LYS A 46 -8.29 7.68 -3.84
CA LYS A 46 -9.15 6.54 -4.12
C LYS A 46 -8.42 5.56 -5.01
N CYS A 47 -8.65 4.28 -4.77
CA CYS A 47 -8.26 3.20 -5.65
C CYS A 47 -9.42 2.19 -5.71
N SER A 48 -9.39 1.31 -6.69
CA SER A 48 -10.33 0.19 -6.74
C SER A 48 -10.13 -0.74 -5.54
N ALA A 49 -11.15 -1.57 -5.27
CA ALA A 49 -11.04 -2.62 -4.26
C ALA A 49 -9.94 -3.63 -4.61
N GLU A 50 -9.76 -3.94 -5.91
CA GLU A 50 -8.72 -4.86 -6.37
C GLU A 50 -7.32 -4.30 -6.08
N CYS A 51 -7.08 -3.02 -6.38
CA CYS A 51 -5.82 -2.37 -6.06
C CYS A 51 -5.57 -2.33 -4.55
N LEU A 52 -6.59 -1.98 -3.76
CA LEU A 52 -6.48 -1.96 -2.31
C LEU A 52 -6.10 -3.34 -1.74
N ASP A 53 -6.74 -4.40 -2.19
CA ASP A 53 -6.45 -5.76 -1.71
C ASP A 53 -5.05 -6.23 -2.13
N ARG A 54 -4.62 -5.91 -3.35
CA ARG A 54 -3.24 -6.16 -3.79
C ARG A 54 -2.22 -5.41 -2.94
N VAL A 55 -2.50 -4.15 -2.62
CA VAL A 55 -1.64 -3.33 -1.77
C VAL A 55 -1.59 -3.87 -0.35
N ARG A 56 -2.70 -4.33 0.23
CA ARG A 56 -2.75 -4.97 1.55
C ARG A 56 -1.97 -6.29 1.60
N GLN A 57 -2.12 -7.12 0.57
CA GLN A 57 -1.37 -8.37 0.46
C GLN A 57 0.13 -8.09 0.42
N ALA A 58 0.56 -7.20 -0.47
CA ALA A 58 1.97 -6.84 -0.58
C ALA A 58 2.50 -6.15 0.69
N ALA A 59 1.70 -5.31 1.35
CA ALA A 59 2.04 -4.68 2.62
C ALA A 59 2.29 -5.73 3.71
N SER A 60 1.43 -6.75 3.79
CA SER A 60 1.59 -7.85 4.76
C SER A 60 2.87 -8.65 4.51
N GLU A 61 3.19 -8.94 3.25
CA GLU A 61 4.43 -9.62 2.85
C GLU A 61 5.69 -8.79 3.16
N VAL A 62 5.64 -7.48 2.93
CA VAL A 62 6.78 -6.58 3.12
C VAL A 62 7.10 -6.33 4.59
N VAL A 63 6.06 -6.19 5.41
CA VAL A 63 6.18 -5.95 6.86
C VAL A 63 6.34 -7.26 7.64
N GLY A 64 5.89 -8.39 7.09
CA GLY A 64 5.90 -9.69 7.77
C GLY A 64 4.83 -9.82 8.86
N LYS A 65 3.78 -8.99 8.81
CA LYS A 65 2.66 -8.98 9.76
C LYS A 65 1.33 -8.86 9.00
N PRO A 66 0.20 -9.32 9.57
CA PRO A 66 -1.10 -9.12 8.93
C PRO A 66 -1.45 -7.62 8.85
N CYS A 67 -1.69 -7.12 7.64
CA CYS A 67 -2.18 -5.77 7.41
C CYS A 67 -3.64 -5.62 7.93
N PRO A 68 -3.99 -4.52 8.61
CA PRO A 68 -5.36 -4.25 9.06
C PRO A 68 -6.34 -4.13 7.87
N ARG A 69 -7.59 -4.57 8.09
CA ARG A 69 -8.67 -4.60 7.09
C ARG A 69 -9.53 -3.36 7.09
#